data_AF-A0A6I5NF30-F1
#
_entry.id   AF-A0A6I5NF30-F1
#
_cell.length_a   1.000
_cell.length_b   1.000
_cell.length_c   1.000
_cell.angle_alpha   90.00
_cell.angle_beta   90.00
_cell.angle_gamma   90.00
#
_symmetry.space_group_name_H-M   'P 1'
#
loop_
_entity.id
_entity.type
_entity.pdbx_description
1 polymer ?
#
loop_
_entity_poly.entity_id
_entity_poly.type
_entity_poly.pdbx_seq_one_letter_code
_entity_poly.pdbx_strand_id
1 'polypeptide(L)'
;MGSHITVPDVSWREFETILQALGEHRVSRIAYSQNTLEIRVPLPDYERSKVLISDIVKILLRHQERDWESLGSTTFRGQTEAAGVEPDDCFYIANYRALHSIK
;
A
#
# COMPACT_ATOMS: atom_id res chain seq x y z
N MET A 1 -2.28 11.11 15.59
CA MET A 1 -2.66 10.73 14.21
C MET A 1 -1.90 11.62 13.25
N GLY A 2 -1.47 11.09 12.11
CA GLY A 2 -0.78 11.87 11.09
C GLY A 2 -1.71 12.82 10.34
N SER A 3 -1.17 13.60 9.41
CA SER A 3 -1.99 14.44 8.53
C SER A 3 -2.72 13.59 7.50
N HIS A 4 -3.95 13.98 7.18
CA HIS A 4 -4.78 13.32 6.18
C HIS A 4 -5.57 14.37 5.39
N ILE A 5 -5.69 14.16 4.09
CA ILE A 5 -6.43 15.01 3.15
C ILE A 5 -7.33 14.11 2.30
N THR A 6 -8.58 14.53 2.13
CA THR A 6 -9.54 13.91 1.20
C THR A 6 -9.86 14.90 0.09
N VAL A 7 -9.82 14.44 -1.16
CA VAL A 7 -10.18 15.21 -2.34
C VAL A 7 -11.31 14.44 -3.06
N PRO A 8 -12.56 14.93 -2.97
CA PRO A 8 -13.68 14.34 -3.71
C PRO A 8 -13.64 14.71 -5.19
N ASP A 9 -14.50 14.06 -5.98
CA ASP A 9 -14.71 14.32 -7.41
C ASP A 9 -13.45 14.21 -8.29
N VAL A 10 -12.52 13.34 -7.90
CA VAL A 10 -11.35 12.99 -8.69
C VAL A 10 -11.71 11.85 -9.64
N SER A 11 -11.51 12.04 -10.94
CA SER A 11 -11.67 10.96 -11.92
C SER A 11 -10.50 9.97 -11.88
N TRP A 12 -10.70 8.75 -12.40
CA TRP A 12 -9.63 7.75 -12.48
C TRP A 12 -8.39 8.26 -13.20
N ARG A 13 -8.57 8.98 -14.31
CA ARG A 13 -7.47 9.53 -15.11
C ARG A 13 -6.69 10.61 -14.35
N GLU A 14 -7.39 11.44 -13.58
CA GLU A 14 -6.75 12.45 -12.72
C GLU A 14 -5.99 11.78 -11.58
N PHE A 15 -6.57 10.75 -10.95
CA PHE A 15 -5.87 9.92 -9.98
C PHE A 15 -4.57 9.34 -10.54
N GLU A 16 -4.60 8.73 -11.73
CA GLU A 16 -3.40 8.19 -12.38
C GLU A 16 -2.34 9.27 -12.65
N THR A 17 -2.78 10.45 -13.10
CA THR A 17 -1.90 11.60 -13.35
C THR A 17 -1.25 12.09 -12.06
N ILE A 18 -2.02 12.20 -10.98
CA ILE A 18 -1.54 12.61 -9.65
C ILE A 18 -0.56 11.56 -9.12
N LEU A 19 -0.89 10.28 -9.23
CA LEU A 19 -0.04 9.18 -8.79
C LEU A 19 1.31 9.20 -9.51
N GLN A 20 1.30 9.42 -10.83
CA GLN A 20 2.52 9.54 -11.62
C GLN A 20 3.35 10.77 -11.23
N ALA A 21 2.70 11.91 -10.97
CA ALA A 21 3.38 13.13 -10.55
C ALA A 21 4.00 13.02 -9.15
N LEU A 22 3.36 12.29 -8.24
CA LEU A 22 3.86 12.09 -6.87
C LEU A 22 5.05 11.11 -6.79
N GLY A 23 5.13 10.15 -7.72
CA GLY A 23 6.23 9.19 -7.81
C GLY A 23 6.31 8.21 -6.63
N GLU A 24 7.13 7.17 -6.75
CA GLU A 24 7.16 6.03 -5.80
C GLU A 24 7.89 6.31 -4.47
N HIS A 25 8.71 7.38 -4.40
CA HIS A 25 9.54 7.69 -3.22
C HIS A 25 8.90 8.77 -2.36
N ARG A 26 7.82 8.44 -1.67
CA ARG A 26 7.08 9.38 -0.81
C ARG A 26 6.76 8.78 0.56
N VAL A 27 6.70 9.66 1.57
CA VAL A 27 6.29 9.30 2.93
C VAL A 27 4.76 9.21 3.02
N SER A 28 4.04 9.89 2.12
CA SER A 28 2.58 9.89 2.07
C SER A 28 2.02 8.62 1.40
N ARG A 29 1.02 8.01 2.02
CA ARG A 29 0.20 6.92 1.47
C ARG A 29 -1.00 7.46 0.72
N ILE A 30 -1.37 6.79 -0.35
CA ILE A 30 -2.51 7.14 -1.19
C ILE A 30 -3.56 6.02 -1.17
N ALA A 31 -4.83 6.39 -1.09
CA ALA A 31 -5.95 5.53 -1.42
C ALA A 31 -6.92 6.25 -2.35
N TYR A 32 -7.55 5.52 -3.27
CA TYR A 32 -8.53 6.04 -4.19
C TYR A 32 -9.68 5.05 -4.31
N SER A 33 -10.91 5.53 -4.12
CA SER A 33 -12.12 4.75 -4.34
C SER A 33 -13.31 5.68 -4.50
N GLN A 34 -14.34 5.27 -5.25
CA GLN A 34 -15.59 6.05 -5.39
C GLN A 34 -15.34 7.53 -5.73
N ASN A 35 -14.47 7.79 -6.71
CA ASN A 35 -14.09 9.15 -7.13
C ASN A 35 -13.49 10.04 -6.03
N THR A 36 -12.95 9.43 -4.98
CA THR A 36 -12.38 10.12 -3.83
C THR A 36 -10.94 9.70 -3.66
N LEU A 37 -10.04 10.69 -3.63
CA LEU A 37 -8.61 10.51 -3.34
C LEU A 37 -8.36 10.83 -1.87
N GLU A 38 -7.75 9.90 -1.16
CA GLU A 38 -7.23 10.10 0.19
C GLU A 38 -5.71 10.07 0.19
N ILE A 39 -5.11 11.03 0.88
CA ILE A 39 -3.66 11.10 1.09
C ILE A 39 -3.42 11.15 2.60
N ARG A 40 -2.58 10.26 3.11
CA ARG A 40 -2.24 10.16 4.53
C ARG A 40 -0.73 10.22 4.72
N VAL A 41 -0.25 10.99 5.69
CA VAL A 41 1.16 10.95 6.12
C VAL A 41 1.21 10.29 7.50
N PRO A 42 1.66 9.03 7.61
CA PRO A 42 1.74 8.35 8.89
C PRO A 42 2.76 9.03 9.82
N LEU A 43 2.49 9.02 11.13
CA LEU A 43 3.45 9.49 12.13
C LEU A 43 4.57 8.46 12.32
N PRO A 44 5.79 8.87 12.71
CA PRO A 44 6.91 7.96 12.97
C PRO A 44 6.57 6.83 13.96
N ASP A 45 5.78 7.11 15.00
CA ASP A 45 5.39 6.08 15.98
C ASP A 45 4.45 5.02 15.41
N TYR A 46 3.59 5.39 14.45
CA TYR A 46 2.71 4.45 13.77
C TYR A 46 3.52 3.53 12.84
N GLU A 47 4.54 4.06 12.16
CA GLU A 47 5.49 3.25 11.38
C GLU A 47 6.24 2.24 12.27
N ARG A 48 6.61 2.62 13.52
CA ARG A 48 7.22 1.69 14.48
C ARG A 48 6.27 0.55 14.87
N SER A 49 5.01 0.87 15.19
CA SER A 49 4.00 -0.15 15.52
C SER A 49 3.75 -1.11 14.36
N LYS A 50 3.71 -0.58 13.13
CA LYS A 50 3.63 -1.40 11.91
C LYS A 50 4.82 -2.34 11.78
N VAL A 51 6.06 -1.89 12.00
CA VAL A 51 7.24 -2.75 11.95
C VAL A 51 7.14 -3.88 12.97
N LEU A 52 6.70 -3.59 14.19
CA LEU A 52 6.53 -4.62 15.22
C LEU A 52 5.53 -5.70 14.78
N ILE A 53 4.38 -5.30 14.26
CA ILE A 53 3.36 -6.25 13.76
C ILE A 53 3.91 -7.04 12.57
N SER A 54 4.60 -6.38 11.64
CA SER A 54 5.27 -7.01 10.49
C SER A 54 6.25 -8.09 10.94
N ASP A 55 7.05 -7.81 11.97
CA ASP A 55 8.02 -8.76 12.50
C ASP A 55 7.35 -9.97 13.17
N ILE A 56 6.25 -9.77 13.92
CA ILE A 56 5.45 -10.87 14.49
C ILE A 56 4.94 -11.79 13.36
N VAL A 57 4.37 -11.22 12.30
CA VAL A 57 3.89 -12.00 11.14
C VAL A 57 5.04 -12.79 10.51
N LYS A 58 6.19 -12.15 10.26
CA LYS A 58 7.38 -12.82 9.69
C LYS A 58 7.92 -13.92 10.60
N ILE A 59 7.85 -13.77 11.92
CA ILE A 59 8.26 -14.81 12.87
C ILE A 59 7.33 -16.01 12.77
N LEU A 60 6.02 -15.79 12.72
CA LEU A 60 5.03 -16.86 12.59
C LEU A 60 5.18 -17.61 11.27
N LEU A 61 5.39 -16.90 10.15
CA LEU A 61 5.60 -17.52 8.84
C LEU A 61 6.88 -18.36 8.80
N ARG A 62 7.97 -17.87 9.39
CA ARG A 62 9.20 -18.64 9.56
C ARG A 62 9.00 -19.88 10.39
N HIS A 63 8.28 -19.78 11.51
CA HIS A 63 7.99 -20.93 12.36
C HIS A 63 7.14 -21.99 11.64
N GLN A 64 6.28 -21.58 10.70
CA GLN A 64 5.47 -22.48 9.87
C GLN A 64 6.18 -22.98 8.60
N GLU A 65 7.44 -22.60 8.37
CA GLU A 65 8.19 -22.90 7.13
C GLU A 65 7.45 -22.45 5.86
N ARG A 66 6.78 -21.29 5.93
CA ARG A 66 6.05 -20.71 4.80
C ARG A 66 6.85 -19.56 4.22
N ASP A 67 7.06 -19.61 2.91
CA ASP A 67 7.63 -18.49 2.17
C ASP A 67 6.63 -17.33 2.04
N TRP A 68 7.15 -16.10 1.92
CA TRP A 68 6.35 -14.92 1.63
C TRP A 68 7.15 -13.86 0.86
N GLU A 69 6.41 -12.92 0.27
CA GLU A 69 6.95 -11.67 -0.30
C GLU A 69 6.23 -10.47 0.31
N SER A 70 6.96 -9.37 0.54
CA SER A 70 6.41 -8.15 1.15
C SER A 70 6.54 -6.94 0.23
N LEU A 71 5.44 -6.19 0.04
CA LEU A 71 5.32 -5.06 -0.89
C LEU A 71 4.64 -3.83 -0.25
N GLY A 72 5.02 -3.48 0.99
CA GLY A 72 4.40 -2.38 1.77
C GLY A 72 4.58 -0.96 1.22
N SER A 73 5.04 -0.78 -0.02
CA SER A 73 5.10 0.53 -0.69
C SER A 73 4.59 0.49 -2.13
N THR A 74 4.00 -0.64 -2.55
CA THR A 74 3.42 -0.76 -3.88
C THR A 74 1.97 -0.29 -3.84
N THR A 75 1.60 0.63 -4.73
CA THR A 75 0.19 0.95 -4.96
C THR A 75 -0.48 -0.20 -5.71
N PHE A 76 -1.41 -0.89 -5.04
CA PHE A 76 -2.28 -1.87 -5.69
C PHE A 76 -3.43 -1.15 -6.35
N ARG A 77 -3.58 -1.29 -7.67
CA ARG A 77 -4.59 -0.57 -8.45
C ARG A 77 -5.30 -1.49 -9.43
N GLY A 78 -6.62 -1.38 -9.48
CA GLY A 78 -7.50 -2.13 -10.38
C GLY A 78 -8.33 -1.17 -11.22
N GLN A 79 -8.03 -1.06 -12.51
CA GLN A 79 -8.74 -0.15 -13.41
C GLN A 79 -10.22 -0.53 -13.56
N THR A 80 -10.53 -1.83 -13.56
CA THR A 80 -11.92 -2.33 -13.60
C THR A 80 -12.75 -1.90 -12.39
N GLU A 81 -12.11 -1.79 -11.22
CA GLU A 81 -12.75 -1.45 -9.95
C GLU A 81 -12.66 0.05 -9.64
N ALA A 82 -11.92 0.82 -10.46
CA ALA A 82 -11.57 2.20 -10.22
C ALA A 82 -11.12 2.43 -8.77
N ALA A 83 -10.22 1.57 -8.29
CA ALA A 83 -9.72 1.57 -6.93
C ALA A 83 -8.19 1.49 -6.89
N GLY A 84 -7.59 2.17 -5.93
CA GLY A 84 -6.15 2.16 -5.65
C GLY A 84 -5.89 2.21 -4.16
N VAL A 85 -4.94 1.42 -3.65
CA VAL A 85 -4.57 1.45 -2.22
C VAL A 85 -3.10 1.17 -2.02
N GLU A 86 -2.50 1.93 -1.11
CA GLU A 86 -1.17 1.65 -0.58
C GLU A 86 -1.29 1.09 0.83
N PRO A 87 -0.94 -0.19 1.04
CA PRO A 87 -0.96 -0.77 2.36
C PRO A 87 0.18 -0.22 3.20
N ASP A 88 -0.04 -0.21 4.52
CA ASP A 88 1.01 0.01 5.49
C ASP A 88 2.09 -1.07 5.35
N ASP A 89 1.71 -2.36 5.38
CA ASP A 89 2.57 -3.49 4.99
C ASP A 89 1.68 -4.58 4.36
N CYS A 90 2.24 -5.46 3.53
CA CYS A 90 1.48 -6.56 2.93
C CYS A 90 2.31 -7.83 2.76
N PHE A 91 1.67 -8.99 2.91
CA PHE A 91 2.33 -10.29 2.87
C PHE A 91 1.63 -11.22 1.88
N TYR A 92 2.34 -11.58 0.82
CA TYR A 92 1.89 -12.59 -0.13
C TYR A 92 2.48 -13.92 0.28
N ILE A 93 1.62 -14.88 0.66
CA ILE A 93 2.06 -16.15 1.25
C ILE A 93 1.79 -17.31 0.29
N ALA A 94 0.52 -17.53 -0.11
CA ALA A 94 0.17 -18.69 -0.95
C ALA A 94 0.72 -18.58 -2.38
N ASN A 95 0.63 -17.40 -2.99
CA ASN A 95 1.03 -17.14 -4.38
C ASN A 95 2.25 -16.19 -4.46
N TYR A 96 3.15 -16.23 -3.46
CA TYR A 96 4.27 -15.31 -3.37
C TYR A 96 5.12 -15.28 -4.66
N ARG A 97 5.30 -16.43 -5.32
CA ARG A 97 6.05 -16.55 -6.57
C ARG A 97 5.42 -15.82 -7.76
N ALA A 98 4.10 -15.60 -7.75
CA ALA A 98 3.43 -14.89 -8.84
C ALA A 98 3.86 -13.42 -8.92
N LEU A 99 4.43 -12.87 -7.84
CA LEU A 99 4.96 -11.51 -7.81
C LEU A 99 6.32 -11.36 -8.49
N HIS A 100 7.10 -12.44 -8.63
CA HIS A 100 8.38 -12.40 -9.35
C HIS A 100 8.20 -12.20 -10.86
N SER A 101 6.97 -12.36 -11.37
CA SER A 101 6.57 -12.20 -12.77
C SER A 101 6.11 -10.77 -13.11
N ILE A 102 5.93 -9.91 -12.10
CA ILE A 102 5.42 -8.55 -12.24
C ILE A 102 6.62 -7.59 -12.15
N LYS A 103 7.35 -7.43 -13.25
CA LYS A 103 8.33 -6.36 -13.46
C LYS A 103 7.98 -5.60 -14.72
#